data_AF-A0A291LZA1-F1
#
_entry.id   AF-A0A291LZA1-F1
#
_cell.length_a   1.000
_cell.length_b   1.000
_cell.length_c   1.000
_cell.angle_alpha   90.00
_cell.angle_beta   90.00
_cell.angle_gamma   90.00
#
_symmetry.space_group_name_H-M   'P 1'
#
loop_
_entity.id
_entity.type
_entity.pdbx_description
1 polymer ?
#
loop_
_entity_poly.entity_id
_entity_poly.type
_entity_poly.pdbx_seq_one_letter_code
_entity_poly.pdbx_strand_id
1 'polypeptide(L)'
;MKIYQYDVAGVLVGKAEADPSPLEPGRYLIPARCTALAPPEEIPADKTARWTGAGWELIARPSTASREDAVSKLQAFLTQNPDVAALLE
;
A
#
# COMPACT_ATOMS: atom_id res chain seq x y z
N MET A 1 -7.22 -9.37 20.93
CA MET A 1 -5.81 -9.70 20.58
C MET A 1 -5.50 -9.00 19.28
N LYS A 2 -4.44 -8.20 19.21
CA LYS A 2 -4.15 -7.43 17.99
C LYS A 2 -3.67 -8.33 16.86
N ILE A 3 -4.27 -8.17 15.70
CA ILE A 3 -3.92 -8.85 14.46
C ILE A 3 -3.64 -7.83 13.35
N TYR A 4 -2.84 -8.26 12.38
CA TYR A 4 -2.37 -7.44 11.27
C TYR A 4 -2.84 -8.07 9.98
N GLN A 5 -3.54 -7.28 9.17
CA GLN A 5 -4.19 -7.70 7.93
C GLN A 5 -3.26 -7.41 6.75
N TYR A 6 -3.22 -8.33 5.80
CA TYR A 6 -2.50 -8.15 4.54
C TYR A 6 -3.36 -8.48 3.32
N ASP A 7 -3.00 -7.93 2.16
CA ASP A 7 -3.72 -8.17 0.90
C ASP A 7 -3.32 -9.50 0.23
N VAL A 8 -3.80 -9.73 -0.99
CA VAL A 8 -3.46 -10.93 -1.78
C VAL A 8 -1.95 -11.06 -2.04
N ALA A 9 -1.25 -9.93 -2.17
CA ALA A 9 0.19 -9.86 -2.41
C ALA A 9 1.00 -9.91 -1.10
N GLY A 10 0.33 -10.00 0.06
CA GLY A 10 0.97 -9.99 1.38
C GLY A 10 1.25 -8.58 1.90
N VAL A 11 0.85 -7.50 1.24
CA VAL A 11 1.14 -6.13 1.69
C VAL A 11 0.27 -5.77 2.89
N LEU A 12 0.86 -5.20 3.93
CA LEU A 12 0.16 -4.73 5.12
C LEU A 12 -0.93 -3.70 4.74
N VAL A 13 -2.18 -3.99 5.10
CA VAL A 13 -3.33 -3.09 4.84
C VAL A 13 -3.91 -2.48 6.10
N GLY A 14 -3.74 -3.12 7.27
CA GLY A 14 -4.32 -2.59 8.50
C GLY A 14 -4.10 -3.44 9.74
N LYS A 15 -4.71 -2.99 10.84
CA LYS A 15 -4.71 -3.65 12.15
C LYS A 15 -6.15 -3.80 12.64
N ALA A 16 -6.43 -4.90 13.34
CA ALA A 16 -7.73 -5.16 13.96
C ALA A 16 -7.54 -5.87 15.31
N GLU A 17 -8.59 -5.89 16.13
CA GLU A 17 -8.65 -6.76 17.29
C GLU A 17 -9.36 -8.06 16.88
N ALA A 18 -8.73 -9.19 17.16
CA ALA A 18 -9.31 -10.51 16.98
C ALA A 18 -10.31 -10.81 18.10
N ASP A 19 -11.43 -11.41 17.70
CA ASP A 19 -12.48 -11.87 18.58
C ASP A 19 -12.10 -13.19 19.26
N PRO A 20 -12.50 -13.40 20.54
CA PRO A 20 -12.29 -14.67 21.21
C PRO A 20 -13.14 -15.78 20.58
N SER A 21 -12.63 -17.01 20.59
CA SER A 21 -13.39 -18.18 20.14
C SER A 21 -14.51 -18.48 21.13
N PRO A 22 -15.77 -18.57 20.68
CA PRO A 22 -16.88 -18.95 21.55
C PRO A 22 -16.83 -20.43 21.97
N LEU A 23 -16.08 -21.27 21.24
CA LEU A 23 -15.96 -22.71 21.49
C LEU A 23 -14.75 -23.07 22.35
N GLU A 24 -13.72 -22.24 22.31
CA GLU A 24 -12.43 -22.52 22.96
C GLU A 24 -11.99 -21.30 23.78
N PRO A 25 -12.21 -21.32 25.11
CA PRO A 25 -11.79 -20.23 25.99
C PRO A 25 -10.28 -19.94 25.86
N GLY A 26 -9.95 -18.66 25.65
CA GLY A 26 -8.57 -18.19 25.50
C GLY A 26 -7.97 -18.33 24.10
N ARG A 27 -8.67 -18.96 23.14
CA ARG A 27 -8.33 -18.91 21.71
C ARG A 27 -8.97 -17.69 21.07
N TYR A 28 -8.37 -17.21 19.98
CA TYR A 28 -8.86 -16.08 19.19
C TYR A 28 -9.01 -16.49 17.73
N LEU A 29 -10.03 -15.95 17.07
CA LEU A 29 -10.31 -16.19 15.67
C LEU A 29 -9.38 -15.30 14.82
N ILE A 30 -8.54 -15.94 13.99
CA ILE A 30 -7.66 -15.25 13.06
C ILE A 30 -8.16 -15.56 11.64
N PRO A 31 -8.80 -14.59 10.95
CA PRO A 31 -9.27 -14.79 9.59
C PRO A 31 -8.14 -15.04 8.60
N ALA A 32 -8.49 -15.46 7.39
CA ALA A 32 -7.54 -15.52 6.29
C ALA A 32 -6.88 -14.15 6.07
N ARG A 33 -5.60 -14.18 5.70
CA ARG A 33 -4.77 -13.00 5.48
C ARG A 33 -4.60 -12.08 6.69
N CYS A 34 -4.63 -12.68 7.87
CA CYS A 34 -4.30 -12.02 9.13
C CYS A 34 -3.16 -12.77 9.83
N THR A 35 -2.35 -12.05 10.59
CA THR A 35 -1.33 -12.63 11.47
C THR A 35 -1.29 -11.91 12.81
N ALA A 36 -0.96 -12.63 13.88
CA ALA A 36 -0.71 -12.04 15.19
C ALA A 36 0.71 -11.46 15.32
N LEU A 37 1.61 -11.78 14.37
CA LEU A 37 2.96 -11.25 14.36
C LEU A 37 2.93 -9.79 13.90
N ALA A 38 3.52 -8.91 14.72
CA ALA A 38 3.58 -7.50 14.43
C ALA A 38 4.54 -7.20 13.26
N PRO A 39 4.18 -6.27 12.35
CA PRO A 39 5.13 -5.71 11.40
C PRO A 39 6.17 -4.85 12.13
N PRO A 40 7.27 -4.47 11.46
CA PRO A 40 8.22 -3.50 12.00
C PRO A 40 7.51 -2.22 12.47
N GLU A 41 7.90 -1.70 13.63
CA GLU A 41 7.30 -0.49 14.21
C GLU A 41 7.50 0.74 13.33
N GLU A 42 8.67 0.81 12.68
CA GLU A 42 9.03 1.89 11.77
C GLU A 42 9.05 1.37 10.33
N ILE A 43 8.12 1.88 9.52
CA ILE A 43 8.06 1.62 8.08
C ILE A 43 8.39 2.95 7.37
N PRO A 44 9.55 3.05 6.68
CA PRO A 44 9.91 4.22 5.90
C PRO A 44 8.83 4.60 4.87
N ALA A 45 8.72 5.89 4.54
CA ALA A 45 7.69 6.39 3.64
C ALA A 45 7.76 5.79 2.22
N ASP A 46 8.96 5.45 1.77
CA ASP A 46 9.26 4.79 0.49
C ASP A 46 9.13 3.26 0.53
N LYS A 47 8.75 2.69 1.69
CA LYS A 47 8.62 1.26 1.90
C LYS A 47 7.21 0.86 2.34
N THR A 48 6.98 -0.44 2.29
CA THR A 48 5.80 -1.09 2.88
C THR A 48 6.21 -2.46 3.42
N ALA A 49 5.48 -2.96 4.41
CA ALA A 49 5.71 -4.30 4.96
C ALA A 49 4.93 -5.34 4.15
N ARG A 50 5.59 -6.44 3.76
CA ARG A 50 4.99 -7.58 3.09
C ARG A 50 5.15 -8.84 3.94
N TRP A 51 4.05 -9.55 4.18
CA TRP A 51 4.01 -10.85 4.82
C TRP A 51 4.53 -11.94 3.89
N THR A 52 5.45 -12.77 4.36
CA THR A 52 6.07 -13.86 3.59
C THR A 52 5.51 -15.25 3.91
N GLY A 53 4.56 -15.34 4.85
CA GLY A 53 4.12 -16.61 5.43
C GLY A 53 4.83 -16.97 6.74
N ALA A 54 6.03 -16.41 6.98
CA ALA A 54 6.78 -16.61 8.22
C ALA A 54 7.06 -15.30 8.99
N GLY A 55 7.19 -14.18 8.28
CA GLY A 55 7.53 -12.89 8.87
C GLY A 55 7.18 -11.72 7.95
N TRP A 56 7.50 -10.52 8.42
CA TRP A 56 7.35 -9.28 7.68
C TRP A 56 8.68 -8.85 7.07
N GLU A 57 8.66 -8.50 5.78
CA GLU A 57 9.79 -7.91 5.07
C GLU A 57 9.44 -6.52 4.57
N LEU A 58 10.37 -5.57 4.66
CA LEU A 58 10.20 -4.24 4.09
C LEU A 58 10.56 -4.25 2.60
N ILE A 59 9.58 -4.03 1.75
CA ILE A 59 9.76 -3.89 0.31
C ILE A 59 9.61 -2.42 -0.11
N ALA A 60 10.12 -2.09 -1.30
CA ALA A 60 9.86 -0.78 -1.90
C ALA A 60 8.35 -0.59 -2.09
N ARG A 61 7.83 0.55 -1.62
CA ARG A 61 6.47 0.97 -1.96
C ARG A 61 6.46 1.25 -3.46
N PRO A 62 5.51 0.71 -4.23
CA PRO A 62 5.33 1.15 -5.60
C PRO A 62 5.11 2.66 -5.57
N SER A 63 6.10 3.42 -6.03
CA SER A 63 5.91 4.85 -6.18
C SER A 63 4.88 5.01 -7.29
N THR A 64 3.80 5.74 -7.01
CA THR A 64 3.09 6.41 -8.08
C THR A 64 4.00 7.55 -8.53
N ALA A 65 5.17 7.22 -9.08
CA ALA A 65 6.05 8.19 -9.70
C ALA A 65 5.15 8.96 -10.66
N SER A 66 5.05 10.24 -10.38
CA SER A 66 4.14 11.19 -10.97
C SER A 66 4.06 10.91 -12.47
N ARG A 67 2.85 10.66 -12.96
CA ARG A 67 2.50 11.10 -14.31
C ARG A 67 3.01 12.54 -14.33
N GLU A 68 4.11 12.84 -15.03
CA GLU A 68 4.72 14.19 -14.98
C GLU A 68 3.57 15.19 -15.03
N ASP A 69 3.60 16.21 -14.16
CA ASP A 69 2.49 17.13 -13.94
C ASP A 69 1.79 17.36 -15.28
N ALA A 70 0.52 17.00 -15.37
CA ALA A 70 -0.17 16.97 -16.66
C ALA A 70 -0.07 18.32 -17.39
N VAL A 71 0.04 19.40 -16.61
CA VAL A 71 0.35 20.76 -17.02
C VAL A 71 1.74 20.88 -17.65
N SER A 72 2.80 20.36 -17.03
CA SER A 72 4.17 20.36 -17.58
C SER A 72 4.26 19.58 -18.88
N LYS A 73 3.57 18.43 -18.98
CA LYS A 73 3.44 17.67 -20.24
C LYS A 73 2.75 18.49 -21.33
N LEU A 74 1.63 19.12 -20.98
CA LEU A 74 0.86 19.94 -21.91
C LEU A 74 1.68 21.16 -22.37
N GLN A 75 2.38 21.83 -21.45
CA GLN A 75 3.22 22.98 -21.75
C GLN A 75 4.39 22.60 -22.67
N ALA A 76 5.07 21.48 -22.41
CA ALA A 76 6.13 20.98 -23.28
C ALA A 76 5.60 20.65 -24.68
N PHE A 77 4.42 20.02 -24.75
CA PHE A 77 3.77 19.69 -26.02
C PHE A 77 3.41 20.95 -26.82
N LEU A 78 2.76 21.93 -26.21
CA LEU A 78 2.39 23.19 -26.88
C LEU A 78 3.62 24.00 -27.32
N THR A 79 4.70 23.97 -26.53
CA THR A 79 5.97 24.63 -26.90
C THR A 79 6.61 23.99 -28.14
N GLN A 80 6.49 22.66 -28.29
CA GLN A 80 7.01 21.93 -29.45
C GLN A 80 6.10 22.03 -30.68
N ASN A 81 4.83 22.39 -30.51
CA ASN A 81 3.81 22.42 -31.58
C ASN A 81 3.07 23.78 -31.54
N PRO A 82 3.70 24.86 -32.04
CA PRO A 82 3.13 26.20 -31.97
C PRO A 82 1.86 26.38 -32.82
N ASP A 83 1.72 25.59 -33.88
CA ASP A 83 0.52 25.49 -34.71
C ASP A 83 -0.68 24.96 -33.92
N VAL A 84 -0.46 23.97 -33.04
CA VAL A 84 -1.49 23.46 -32.14
C VAL A 84 -1.83 24.47 -31.04
N ALA A 85 -0.84 25.22 -30.54
CA ALA A 85 -1.07 26.28 -29.57
C ALA A 85 -1.96 27.40 -30.12
N ALA A 86 -1.82 27.75 -31.40
CA ALA A 86 -2.65 28.76 -32.08
C ALA A 86 -4.13 28.36 -32.22
N LEU A 87 -4.50 27.10 -31.98
CA LEU A 87 -5.90 26.64 -31.99
C LEU A 87 -6.64 26.97 -30.68
N LEU A 88 -5.92 27.44 -29.65
CA LEU A 88 -6.48 27.74 -28.33
C LEU A 88 -6.79 29.24 -28.11
N GLU A 89 -6.53 30.08 -29.12
CA GLU A 89 -6.81 31.52 -29.12
C GLU A 89 -8.19 31.88 -29.70
#